data_AF-A0A7W1D0N4-F1
#
_entry.id   AF-A0A7W1D0N4-F1
#
_cell.length_a   1.000
_cell.length_b   1.000
_cell.length_c   1.000
_cell.angle_alpha   90.00
_cell.angle_beta   90.00
_cell.angle_gamma   90.00
#
_symmetry.space_group_name_H-M   'P 1'
#
loop_
_entity.id
_entity.type
_entity.pdbx_description
1 polymer ?
#
loop_
_entity_poly.entity_id
_entity_poly.type
_entity_poly.pdbx_seq_one_letter_code
_entity_poly.pdbx_strand_id
1 'polypeptide(L)'
;MSTSLQRLILTFKPEELIVHALYRTDEGPNPGTKARRREVSGLAREGLREALSALEGDVAMVGTSGFTTREDIMLANRKESAA
;
A
#
# COMPACT_ATOMS: atom_id res chain seq x y z
N MET A 1 10.70 4.47 17.72
CA MET A 1 9.39 3.81 17.55
C MET A 1 9.28 3.41 16.09
N SER A 2 9.11 2.11 15.80
CA SER A 2 9.06 1.59 14.44
C SER A 2 7.59 1.48 14.02
N THR A 3 7.14 2.38 13.15
CA THR A 3 5.85 2.23 12.48
C THR A 3 6.07 1.56 11.14
N SER A 4 5.44 0.40 10.91
CA SER A 4 5.67 -0.42 9.71
C SER A 4 4.37 -0.77 9.01
N LEU A 5 4.25 -0.37 7.73
CA LEU A 5 3.12 -0.71 6.87
C LEU A 5 3.14 -2.20 6.53
N GLN A 6 2.04 -2.89 6.81
CA GLN A 6 1.88 -4.33 6.57
C GLN A 6 1.05 -4.61 5.32
N ARG A 7 0.03 -3.78 5.07
CA ARG A 7 -0.85 -3.91 3.91
C ARG A 7 -1.47 -2.57 3.56
N LEU A 8 -1.55 -2.30 2.26
CA LEU A 8 -2.26 -1.16 1.69
C LEU A 8 -3.22 -1.66 0.63
N ILE A 9 -4.50 -1.35 0.78
CA ILE A 9 -5.53 -1.62 -0.24
C ILE A 9 -6.10 -0.30 -0.72
N LEU A 10 -6.11 -0.13 -2.03
CA LEU A 10 -6.70 1.02 -2.72
C LEU A 10 -7.97 0.56 -3.44
N THR A 11 -9.11 1.14 -3.07
CA THR A 11 -10.37 0.91 -3.77
C THR A 11 -10.74 2.19 -4.52
N PHE A 12 -10.68 2.13 -5.85
CA PHE A 12 -11.10 3.21 -6.72
C PHE A 12 -12.62 3.18 -6.90
N LYS A 13 -13.29 4.27 -6.55
CA LYS A 13 -14.70 4.51 -6.83
C LYS A 13 -14.83 5.74 -7.74
N PRO A 14 -15.99 5.98 -8.37
CA PRO A 14 -16.16 7.11 -9.29
C PRO A 14 -15.79 8.48 -8.71
N GLU A 15 -16.07 8.73 -7.44
CA GLU A 15 -15.87 10.05 -6.80
C GLU A 15 -14.88 10.04 -5.63
N GLU A 16 -14.44 8.86 -5.19
CA GLU A 16 -13.61 8.73 -4.01
C GLU A 16 -12.55 7.63 -4.15
N LEU A 17 -11.48 7.77 -3.38
CA LEU A 17 -10.47 6.75 -3.19
C LEU A 17 -10.51 6.31 -1.73
N ILE A 18 -10.84 5.04 -1.49
CA ILE A 18 -10.79 4.47 -0.14
C ILE A 18 -9.43 3.78 0.04
N VAL A 19 -8.71 4.19 1.08
CA VAL A 19 -7.38 3.67 1.42
C VAL A 19 -7.45 2.92 2.75
N HIS A 20 -7.24 1.61 2.71
CA HIS A 20 -7.09 0.80 3.92
C HIS A 20 -5.59 0.57 4.19
N ALA A 21 -5.04 1.30 5.15
CA ALA A 21 -3.66 1.13 5.62
C ALA A 21 -3.65 0.32 6.92
N LEU A 22 -3.15 -0.92 6.85
CA LEU A 22 -2.87 -1.75 8.01
C LEU A 22 -1.37 -1.63 8.32
N TYR A 23 -1.04 -1.16 9.52
CA TYR A 23 0.33 -0.95 9.96
C TYR A 23 0.47 -1.34 11.43
N ARG A 24 1.67 -1.78 11.82
CA ARG A 24 2.03 -2.04 13.21
C ARG A 24 2.64 -0.77 13.80
N THR A 25 2.24 -0.43 15.02
CA THR A 25 2.83 0.63 15.84
C THR A 25 2.73 0.24 17.30
N ASP A 26 3.72 0.63 18.12
CA ASP A 26 3.73 0.33 19.56
C ASP A 26 2.88 1.34 20.34
N GLU A 27 2.80 2.59 19.85
CA GLU A 27 1.94 3.68 20.34
C GLU A 27 1.57 4.60 19.17
N GLY A 28 0.58 5.48 19.33
CA GLY A 28 0.37 6.52 18.32
C GLY A 28 -0.77 7.49 18.64
N PRO A 29 -0.88 8.59 17.89
CA PRO A 29 -1.86 9.63 18.15
C PRO A 29 -3.30 9.11 18.06
N ASN A 30 -4.26 9.73 18.76
CA ASN A 30 -5.66 9.29 18.67
C ASN A 30 -6.18 9.34 17.21
N PRO A 31 -7.06 8.40 16.79
CA PRO A 31 -7.54 8.29 15.41
C PRO A 31 -8.08 9.58 14.78
N GLY A 32 -8.78 10.40 15.57
CA GLY A 32 -9.36 11.67 15.11
C GLY A 32 -8.39 12.85 14.99
N THR A 33 -7.11 12.67 15.33
CA THR A 33 -6.15 13.79 15.39
C THR A 33 -5.52 14.10 14.04
N LYS A 34 -5.14 15.38 13.85
CA LYS A 34 -4.33 15.80 12.69
C LYS A 34 -2.99 15.05 12.64
N ALA A 35 -2.42 14.71 13.80
CA ALA A 35 -1.18 13.95 13.91
C ALA A 35 -1.33 12.55 13.33
N ARG A 36 -2.36 11.78 13.74
CA ARG A 36 -2.63 10.45 13.16
C ARG A 36 -2.85 10.53 11.66
N ARG A 37 -3.62 11.52 11.17
CA ARG A 37 -3.83 11.72 9.74
C ARG A 37 -2.51 11.91 8.98
N ARG A 38 -1.62 12.75 9.50
CA ARG A 38 -0.30 13.01 8.88
C ARG A 38 0.53 11.73 8.84
N GLU A 39 0.63 11.02 9.96
CA GLU A 39 1.37 9.76 10.07
C GLU A 39 0.86 8.70 9.10
N VAL A 40 -0.43 8.36 9.14
CA VAL A 40 -1.01 7.32 8.27
C VAL A 40 -0.90 7.71 6.80
N SER A 41 -1.11 9.00 6.46
CA SER A 41 -0.92 9.45 5.08
C SER A 41 0.54 9.45 4.63
N GLY A 42 1.49 9.61 5.55
CA GLY A 42 2.93 9.46 5.29
C GLY A 42 3.27 8.02 4.93
N LEU A 43 2.86 7.08 5.79
CA LEU A 43 3.07 5.64 5.59
C LEU A 43 2.44 5.14 4.28
N ALA A 44 1.21 5.57 3.99
CA ALA A 44 0.55 5.21 2.73
C ALA A 44 1.32 5.75 1.52
N ARG A 45 1.81 7.00 1.57
CA ARG A 45 2.62 7.57 0.47
C ARG A 45 3.93 6.83 0.26
N GLU A 46 4.63 6.49 1.35
CA GLU A 46 5.88 5.72 1.28
C GLU A 46 5.65 4.33 0.71
N GLY A 47 4.65 3.60 1.21
CA GLY A 47 4.27 2.29 0.67
C GLY A 47 3.88 2.34 -0.81
N LEU A 48 3.20 3.40 -1.27
CA LEU A 48 2.90 3.59 -2.70
C LEU A 48 4.15 3.85 -3.54
N ARG A 49 5.10 4.65 -3.04
CA ARG A 49 6.37 4.86 -3.75
C ARG A 49 7.17 3.57 -3.88
N GLU A 50 7.22 2.77 -2.82
CA GLU A 50 7.84 1.44 -2.86
C GLU A 50 7.14 0.52 -3.86
N ALA A 51 5.80 0.49 -3.85
CA ALA A 51 5.02 -0.32 -4.78
C ALA A 51 5.23 0.09 -6.24
N LEU A 52 5.22 1.40 -6.53
CA LEU A 52 5.52 1.91 -7.88
C LEU A 52 6.93 1.54 -8.32
N SER A 53 7.92 1.68 -7.44
CA SER A 53 9.30 1.31 -7.75
C SER A 53 9.50 -0.19 -8.00
N ALA A 54 8.75 -1.04 -7.28
CA ALA A 54 8.75 -2.48 -7.52
C ALA A 54 8.10 -2.85 -8.85
N LEU A 55 7.02 -2.16 -9.24
CA LEU A 55 6.33 -2.36 -10.53
C LEU A 55 7.16 -1.92 -11.75
N GLU A 56 8.14 -1.02 -11.57
CA GLU A 56 9.13 -0.68 -12.59
C GLU A 56 10.19 -1.78 -12.81
N GLY A 57 10.25 -2.78 -11.93
CA GLY A 57 11.13 -3.94 -12.04
C GLY A 57 10.44 -5.14 -12.70
N ASP A 58 10.92 -6.34 -12.37
CA ASP A 58 10.31 -7.59 -12.85
C ASP A 58 9.00 -7.90 -12.10
N VAL A 59 7.94 -8.10 -12.86
CA VAL A 59 6.60 -8.43 -12.36
C VAL A 59 6.14 -9.77 -12.94
N ALA A 60 5.73 -10.68 -12.07
CA ALA A 60 5.19 -11.98 -12.43
C ALA A 60 3.66 -12.02 -12.27
N MET A 61 2.97 -12.60 -13.26
CA MET A 61 1.54 -12.90 -13.18
C MET A 61 1.35 -14.23 -12.44
N VAL A 62 0.75 -14.20 -11.25
CA VAL A 62 0.62 -15.39 -10.38
C VAL A 62 -0.82 -15.87 -10.19
N GLY A 63 -1.79 -15.13 -10.73
CA GLY A 63 -3.19 -15.53 -10.71
C GLY A 63 -4.05 -14.64 -11.59
N THR A 64 -5.22 -15.15 -11.98
CA THR A 64 -6.22 -14.41 -12.76
C THR A 64 -7.62 -14.93 -12.42
N SER A 65 -8.62 -14.07 -12.44
CA SER A 65 -10.03 -14.41 -12.18
C SER A 65 -10.99 -13.52 -12.99
N GLY A 66 -12.19 -14.05 -13.25
CA GLY A 66 -13.30 -13.32 -13.88
C GLY A 66 -13.38 -13.38 -15.42
N PHE A 67 -14.58 -13.11 -15.95
CA PHE A 67 -14.88 -13.20 -17.40
C PHE A 67 -15.10 -11.81 -18.02
N THR A 68 -16.11 -11.08 -17.53
CA THR A 68 -16.43 -9.71 -17.98
C THR A 68 -15.72 -8.63 -17.17
N THR A 69 -15.43 -8.90 -15.89
CA THR A 69 -14.54 -8.11 -15.05
C THR A 69 -13.35 -8.99 -14.74
N ARG A 70 -12.13 -8.52 -15.04
CA ARG A 70 -10.91 -9.28 -14.85
C ARG A 70 -10.19 -8.81 -13.59
N GLU A 71 -9.67 -9.77 -12.85
CA GLU A 71 -8.78 -9.53 -11.73
C GLU A 71 -7.50 -10.32 -11.98
N ASP A 72 -6.38 -9.62 -12.02
CA ASP A 72 -5.07 -10.22 -12.19
C ASP A 72 -4.26 -10.02 -10.91
N ILE A 73 -3.59 -11.09 -10.46
CA ILE A 73 -2.73 -11.08 -9.28
C ILE A 73 -1.28 -11.02 -9.76
N MET A 74 -0.61 -9.93 -9.43
CA MET A 74 0.79 -9.68 -9.76
C MET A 74 1.69 -9.79 -8.53
N LEU A 75 2.86 -10.40 -8.70
CA LEU A 75 3.94 -10.41 -7.73
C LEU A 75 5.10 -9.58 -8.28
N ALA A 76 5.47 -8.52 -7.56
CA ALA A 76 6.63 -7.69 -7.88
C ALA A 76 7.62 -7.75 -6.72
N ASN A 77 8.91 -7.92 -7.03
CA ASN A 77 9.95 -7.89 -6.01
C ASN A 77 10.30 -6.45 -5.67
N ARG A 78 10.43 -6.15 -4.37
CA ARG A 78 10.99 -4.86 -3.95
C ARG A 78 12.44 -4.79 -4.41
N LYS A 79 12.85 -3.65 -4.95
CA LYS A 79 14.28 -3.39 -5.17
C LYS A 79 14.97 -3.46 -3.80
N GLU A 80 15.98 -4.32 -3.66
CA GLU A 80 16.85 -4.27 -2.49
C GLU A 80 17.45 -2.86 -2.46
N SER A 81 17.30 -2.16 -1.33
CA SER A 81 18.10 -0.97 -1.10
C SER A 81 19.55 -1.43 -1.04
N ALA A 82 20.38 -1.01 -1.99
CA ALA A 82 21.80 -1.32 -1.99
C ALA A 82 22.37 -1.03 -0.58
N ALA A 83 22.92 -2.06 0.04
CA ALA A 83 23.52 -2.01 1.38
C ALA A 83 24.73 -1.07 1.43
#